data_AF-A0A2D9WNP3-F1
#
_entry.id   AF-A0A2D9WNP3-F1
#
_cell.length_a   1.000
_cell.length_b   1.000
_cell.length_c   1.000
_cell.angle_alpha   90.00
_cell.angle_beta   90.00
_cell.angle_gamma   90.00
#
_symmetry.space_group_name_H-M   'P 1'
#
loop_
_entity.id
_entity.type
_entity.pdbx_description
1 polymer ?
#
loop_
_entity_poly.entity_id
_entity_poly.type
_entity_poly.pdbx_seq_one_letter_code
_entity_poly.pdbx_strand_id
1 'polypeptide(L)'
;MNWFDACIVIVVGLVTLNSFRSGILMQLAVLSSAVVGIFVAGKLYSDLSDSLLLVIDDEVSTKLVAFLSITFGILLLGYTFGFVLRSFTRVLMLGWLDRFGGGILGFVSSTLLIIAVLTSASSLPAYPPLIQGIDQSYFARELLGVYRFIEIGFPTEFEDPLSKLLDWRADYDNFNIK
;
A
#
# COMPACT_ATOMS: atom_id res chain seq x y z
N MET A 1 16.30 -1.58 -15.39
CA MET A 1 15.08 -1.38 -14.58
C MET A 1 14.49 -2.75 -14.33
N ASN A 2 14.24 -3.11 -13.07
CA ASN A 2 13.64 -4.40 -12.76
C ASN A 2 12.18 -4.42 -13.25
N TRP A 3 11.62 -5.60 -13.55
CA TRP A 3 10.21 -5.73 -13.93
C TRP A 3 9.29 -5.20 -12.82
N PHE A 4 9.73 -5.33 -11.57
CA PHE A 4 9.05 -4.78 -10.39
C PHE A 4 9.03 -3.24 -10.38
N ASP A 5 10.12 -2.58 -10.77
CA ASP A 5 10.17 -1.11 -10.89
C ASP A 5 9.18 -0.63 -11.96
N ALA A 6 9.11 -1.33 -13.10
CA ALA A 6 8.19 -1.00 -14.17
C ALA A 6 6.73 -1.10 -13.71
N CYS A 7 6.38 -2.14 -12.96
CA CYS A 7 5.04 -2.29 -12.36
C CYS A 7 4.69 -1.14 -11.41
N ILE A 8 5.59 -0.78 -10.49
CA ILE A 8 5.38 0.34 -9.56
C ILE A 8 5.14 1.64 -10.33
N VAL A 9 6.02 1.96 -11.28
CA VAL A 9 5.93 3.21 -12.07
C VAL A 9 4.63 3.25 -12.87
N ILE A 10 4.23 2.15 -13.49
CA ILE A 10 2.97 2.07 -14.25
C ILE A 10 1.78 2.30 -13.32
N VAL A 11 1.73 1.64 -12.17
CA VAL A 11 0.61 1.77 -11.21
C VAL A 11 0.54 3.20 -10.66
N VAL A 12 1.66 3.75 -10.17
CA VAL A 12 1.71 5.16 -9.70
C VAL A 12 1.29 6.10 -10.81
N GLY A 13 1.82 5.92 -12.02
CA GLY A 13 1.51 6.76 -13.16
C GLY A 13 0.03 6.73 -13.50
N LEU A 14 -0.57 5.54 -13.63
CA LEU A 14 -2.00 5.39 -13.94
C LEU A 14 -2.89 5.98 -12.84
N VAL A 15 -2.58 5.73 -11.57
CA VAL A 15 -3.36 6.28 -10.45
C VAL A 15 -3.21 7.80 -10.41
N THR A 16 -2.00 8.33 -10.55
CA THR A 16 -1.75 9.78 -10.57
C THR A 16 -2.48 10.47 -11.72
N LEU A 17 -2.44 9.90 -12.93
CA LEU A 17 -3.18 10.43 -14.09
C LEU A 17 -4.69 10.39 -13.89
N ASN A 18 -5.22 9.31 -13.31
CA ASN A 18 -6.65 9.26 -12.95
C ASN A 18 -6.98 10.28 -11.86
N SER A 19 -6.09 10.51 -10.91
CA SER A 19 -6.29 11.44 -9.81
C SER A 19 -6.30 12.89 -10.25
N PHE A 20 -5.47 13.23 -11.24
CA PHE A 20 -5.50 14.53 -11.92
C PHE A 20 -6.87 14.83 -12.55
N ARG A 21 -7.58 13.79 -13.02
CA ARG A 21 -8.94 13.92 -13.55
C ARG A 21 -10.01 13.95 -12.45
N SER A 22 -9.71 13.39 -11.27
CA SER A 22 -10.67 13.16 -10.18
C SER A 22 -10.95 14.41 -9.34
N GLY A 23 -9.99 15.33 -9.24
CA GLY A 23 -10.11 16.55 -8.43
C GLY A 23 -9.61 16.36 -6.98
N ILE A 24 -9.44 17.46 -6.25
CA ILE A 24 -8.89 17.50 -4.88
C ILE A 24 -9.81 16.79 -3.89
N LEU A 25 -11.11 17.07 -3.91
CA LEU A 25 -12.05 16.52 -2.91
C LEU A 25 -12.11 14.99 -2.94
N MET A 26 -12.12 14.41 -4.14
CA MET A 26 -12.11 12.96 -4.29
C MET A 26 -10.82 12.36 -3.71
N GLN A 27 -9.69 13.03 -3.98
CA GLN A 27 -8.40 12.59 -3.44
C GLN A 27 -8.29 12.74 -1.93
N LEU A 28 -8.83 13.80 -1.34
CA LEU A 28 -8.88 13.94 0.11
C LEU A 28 -9.68 12.81 0.77
N ALA A 29 -10.80 12.40 0.16
CA ALA A 29 -11.60 11.28 0.65
C ALA A 29 -10.85 9.94 0.53
N VAL A 30 -10.15 9.70 -0.58
CA VAL A 30 -9.34 8.48 -0.76
C VAL A 30 -8.16 8.47 0.21
N LEU A 31 -7.47 9.60 0.38
CA LEU A 31 -6.32 9.73 1.28
C LEU A 31 -6.73 9.57 2.74
N SER A 32 -7.83 10.20 3.16
CA SER A 32 -8.36 10.02 4.52
C SER A 32 -8.75 8.56 4.77
N SER A 33 -9.34 7.91 3.77
CA SER A 33 -9.72 6.50 3.85
C SER A 33 -8.53 5.55 3.81
N ALA A 34 -7.43 5.92 3.15
CA ALA A 34 -6.19 5.16 3.22
C ALA A 34 -5.62 5.18 4.64
N VAL A 35 -5.56 6.36 5.26
CA VAL A 35 -5.07 6.52 6.65
C VAL A 35 -5.97 5.78 7.62
N VAL A 36 -7.29 6.04 7.59
CA VAL A 36 -8.26 5.36 8.45
C VAL A 36 -8.25 3.85 8.19
N GLY A 37 -8.11 3.45 6.92
CA GLY A 37 -8.03 2.07 6.49
C GLY A 37 -6.88 1.32 7.16
N ILE A 38 -5.68 1.89 7.11
CA ILE A 38 -4.49 1.32 7.76
C ILE A 38 -4.69 1.19 9.27
N PHE A 39 -5.18 2.24 9.94
CA PHE A 39 -5.40 2.19 11.39
C PHE A 39 -6.48 1.20 11.82
N VAL A 40 -7.59 1.13 11.08
CA VAL A 40 -8.68 0.19 11.37
C VAL A 40 -8.26 -1.23 11.04
N ALA A 41 -7.61 -1.45 9.91
CA ALA A 41 -7.05 -2.74 9.54
C ALA A 41 -6.03 -3.21 10.59
N GLY A 42 -5.16 -2.31 11.06
CA GLY A 42 -4.19 -2.61 12.10
C GLY A 42 -4.79 -3.01 13.45
N LYS A 43 -6.08 -2.73 13.69
CA LYS A 43 -6.80 -3.20 14.88
C LYS A 43 -7.67 -4.42 14.65
N LEU A 44 -8.23 -4.57 13.45
CA LEU A 44 -9.24 -5.58 13.16
C LEU A 44 -8.70 -6.80 12.38
N TYR A 45 -7.43 -6.75 11.96
CA TYR A 45 -6.83 -7.83 11.18
C TYR A 45 -6.80 -9.16 11.95
N SER A 46 -6.58 -9.14 13.27
CA SER A 46 -6.55 -10.34 14.11
C SER A 46 -7.89 -11.08 14.06
N ASP A 47 -8.97 -10.34 14.29
CA ASP A 47 -10.33 -10.89 14.36
C ASP A 47 -10.78 -11.47 13.01
N LEU A 48 -10.39 -10.82 11.90
CA LEU A 48 -10.64 -11.34 10.57
C LEU A 48 -9.73 -12.53 10.23
N SER A 49 -8.47 -12.52 10.68
CA SER A 49 -7.51 -13.59 10.39
C SER A 49 -7.95 -14.94 10.97
N ASP A 50 -8.56 -14.95 12.16
CA ASP A 50 -9.08 -16.16 12.78
C ASP A 50 -10.13 -16.88 11.92
N SER A 51 -10.92 -16.10 11.15
CA SER A 51 -11.90 -16.65 10.22
C SER A 51 -11.28 -17.16 8.91
N LEU A 52 -10.12 -16.59 8.51
CA LEU A 52 -9.43 -16.96 7.28
C LEU A 52 -8.43 -18.12 7.47
N LEU A 53 -8.04 -18.46 8.71
CA LEU A 53 -7.18 -19.61 9.02
C LEU A 53 -7.77 -20.95 8.55
N LEU A 54 -9.09 -21.00 8.31
CA LEU A 54 -9.77 -22.16 7.75
C LEU A 54 -9.46 -22.41 6.27
N VAL A 55 -8.85 -21.44 5.58
CA VAL A 55 -8.59 -21.46 4.13
C VAL A 55 -7.09 -21.38 3.80
N ILE A 56 -6.28 -20.79 4.68
CA ILE A 56 -4.85 -20.56 4.47
C ILE A 56 -4.07 -21.19 5.63
N ASP A 57 -3.21 -22.17 5.33
CA ASP A 57 -2.41 -22.93 6.32
C ASP A 57 -1.21 -22.15 6.92
N ASP A 58 -1.10 -20.84 6.67
CA ASP A 58 -0.01 -19.99 7.17
C ASP A 58 -0.56 -18.76 7.91
N GLU A 59 -0.21 -18.65 9.20
CA GLU A 59 -0.75 -17.63 10.11
C GLU A 59 -0.35 -16.21 9.68
N VAL A 60 0.88 -16.02 9.21
CA VAL A 60 1.40 -14.72 8.77
C VAL A 60 0.71 -14.26 7.48
N SER A 61 0.58 -15.15 6.50
CA SER A 61 -0.15 -14.89 5.25
C SER A 61 -1.61 -14.55 5.49
N THR A 62 -2.25 -15.23 6.46
CA THR A 62 -3.65 -15.02 6.81
C THR A 62 -3.88 -13.63 7.40
N LYS A 63 -3.04 -13.23 8.37
CA LYS A 63 -3.07 -11.88 8.97
C LYS A 63 -2.87 -10.78 7.93
N LEU A 64 -1.97 -11.00 6.98
CA LEU A 64 -1.72 -10.07 5.89
C LEU A 64 -2.92 -9.94 4.93
N VAL A 65 -3.50 -11.06 4.51
CA VAL A 65 -4.69 -11.03 3.63
C VAL A 65 -5.86 -10.35 4.32
N ALA A 66 -6.04 -10.57 5.63
CA ALA A 66 -7.04 -9.89 6.44
C ALA A 66 -6.78 -8.36 6.49
N PHE A 67 -5.55 -7.95 6.81
CA PHE A 67 -5.16 -6.54 6.85
C PHE A 67 -5.38 -5.84 5.50
N LEU A 68 -4.92 -6.44 4.39
CA LEU A 68 -5.14 -5.89 3.05
C LEU A 68 -6.62 -5.81 2.72
N SER A 69 -7.40 -6.85 3.01
CA SER A 69 -8.82 -6.90 2.69
C SER A 69 -9.61 -5.80 3.41
N ILE A 70 -9.33 -5.56 4.70
CA ILE A 70 -9.95 -4.46 5.46
C ILE A 70 -9.55 -3.11 4.87
N THR A 71 -8.25 -2.91 4.61
CA THR A 71 -7.72 -1.66 4.03
C THR A 71 -8.37 -1.36 2.69
N PHE A 72 -8.46 -2.35 1.80
CA PHE A 72 -9.14 -2.24 0.50
C PHE A 72 -10.63 -1.98 0.63
N GLY A 73 -11.31 -2.61 1.59
CA GLY A 73 -12.72 -2.34 1.88
C GLY A 73 -12.97 -0.88 2.26
N ILE A 74 -12.13 -0.34 3.15
CA ILE A 74 -12.25 1.06 3.60
C ILE A 74 -11.90 2.04 2.48
N LEU A 75 -10.86 1.74 1.67
CA LEU A 75 -10.53 2.52 0.49
C LEU A 75 -11.68 2.58 -0.51
N LEU A 76 -12.39 1.47 -0.72
CA LEU A 76 -13.53 1.41 -1.63
C LEU A 76 -14.70 2.27 -1.12
N LEU A 77 -14.96 2.26 0.19
CA LEU A 77 -15.94 3.16 0.82
C LEU A 77 -15.53 4.62 0.65
N GLY A 78 -14.26 4.93 0.88
CA GLY A 78 -13.66 6.25 0.68
C GLY A 78 -13.78 6.75 -0.75
N TYR A 79 -13.49 5.88 -1.72
CA TYR A 79 -13.62 6.18 -3.14
C TYR A 79 -15.07 6.48 -3.51
N THR A 80 -16.01 5.67 -3.03
CA THR A 80 -17.45 5.87 -3.25
C THR A 80 -17.92 7.19 -2.66
N PHE A 81 -17.49 7.51 -1.43
CA PHE A 81 -17.78 8.79 -0.79
C PHE A 81 -17.17 9.98 -1.55
N GLY A 82 -15.90 9.85 -1.96
CA GLY A 82 -15.18 10.83 -2.77
C GLY A 82 -15.86 11.11 -4.10
N PHE A 83 -16.47 10.09 -4.73
CA PHE A 83 -17.23 10.25 -5.96
C PHE A 83 -18.47 11.13 -5.76
N VAL A 84 -19.15 11.01 -4.62
CA VAL A 84 -20.26 11.91 -4.25
C VAL A 84 -19.74 13.33 -4.03
N LEU A 85 -18.64 13.50 -3.29
CA LEU A 85 -18.00 14.79 -3.03
C LEU A 85 -17.54 15.51 -4.30
N ARG A 86 -17.10 14.76 -5.32
CA ARG A 86 -16.71 15.30 -6.62
C ARG A 86 -17.85 16.04 -7.34
N SER A 87 -19.09 15.75 -7.01
CA SER A 87 -20.24 16.49 -7.55
C SER A 87 -20.29 17.92 -7.01
N PHE A 88 -19.78 18.16 -5.80
CA PHE A 88 -19.72 19.49 -5.16
C PHE A 88 -18.58 20.37 -5.69
N THR A 89 -17.42 19.79 -6.06
CA THR A 89 -16.32 20.57 -6.68
C THR A 89 -16.71 21.17 -8.02
N ARG A 90 -17.60 20.51 -8.78
CA ARG A 90 -18.16 21.08 -10.02
C ARG A 90 -18.91 22.38 -9.78
N VAL A 91 -19.52 22.55 -8.60
CA VAL A 91 -20.25 23.76 -8.21
C VAL A 91 -19.30 24.91 -7.86
N LEU A 92 -18.12 24.59 -7.29
CA LEU A 92 -17.15 25.58 -6.82
C LEU A 92 -16.27 26.18 -7.94
N MET A 93 -16.41 25.77 -9.21
CA MET A 93 -15.66 26.30 -10.37
C MET A 93 -14.13 26.38 -10.17
N LEU A 94 -13.55 25.52 -9.33
CA LEU A 94 -12.10 25.51 -9.02
C LEU A 94 -11.19 25.16 -10.21
N GLY A 95 -11.78 24.81 -11.37
CA GLY A 95 -11.10 24.78 -12.67
C GLY A 95 -9.85 23.90 -12.70
N TRP A 96 -8.73 24.50 -13.08
CA TRP A 96 -7.44 23.82 -13.25
C TRP A 96 -6.72 23.52 -11.92
N LEU A 97 -6.97 24.30 -10.87
CA LEU A 97 -6.35 24.11 -9.56
C LEU A 97 -6.85 22.84 -8.88
N ASP A 98 -8.14 22.52 -9.03
CA ASP A 98 -8.73 21.25 -8.56
C ASP A 98 -8.08 20.03 -9.22
N ARG A 99 -7.72 20.13 -10.50
CA ARG A 99 -7.04 19.04 -11.22
C ARG A 99 -5.59 18.88 -10.78
N PHE A 100 -4.87 19.99 -10.62
CA PHE A 100 -3.49 19.97 -10.14
C PHE A 100 -3.37 19.42 -8.72
N GLY A 101 -4.21 19.90 -7.79
CA GLY A 101 -4.20 19.37 -6.43
C GLY A 101 -4.64 17.90 -6.38
N GLY A 102 -5.61 17.48 -7.22
CA GLY A 102 -5.95 16.07 -7.37
C GLY A 102 -4.78 15.23 -7.90
N GLY A 103 -3.95 15.75 -8.80
CA GLY A 103 -2.74 15.08 -9.27
C GLY A 103 -1.71 14.88 -8.15
N ILE A 104 -1.39 15.94 -7.41
CA ILE A 104 -0.41 15.90 -6.30
C ILE A 104 -0.90 14.96 -5.20
N LEU A 105 -2.14 15.11 -4.76
CA LEU A 105 -2.70 14.25 -3.71
C LEU A 105 -2.77 12.80 -4.18
N GLY A 106 -3.08 12.54 -5.45
CA GLY A 106 -3.09 11.18 -5.97
C GLY A 106 -1.72 10.53 -6.08
N PHE A 107 -0.69 11.31 -6.41
CA PHE A 107 0.68 10.84 -6.32
C PHE A 107 1.03 10.44 -4.89
N VAL A 108 0.70 11.27 -3.90
CA VAL A 108 0.93 10.97 -2.48
C VAL A 108 0.14 9.72 -2.05
N SER A 109 -1.17 9.68 -2.29
CA SER A 109 -2.04 8.54 -1.95
C SER A 109 -1.58 7.23 -2.57
N SER A 110 -1.20 7.24 -3.86
CA SER A 110 -0.73 6.03 -4.56
C SER A 110 0.62 5.56 -4.04
N THR A 111 1.53 6.51 -3.74
CA THR A 111 2.82 6.19 -3.12
C THR A 111 2.63 5.56 -1.74
N LEU A 112 1.76 6.15 -0.90
CA LEU A 112 1.42 5.59 0.42
C LEU A 112 0.83 4.19 0.32
N LEU A 113 -0.08 3.95 -0.64
CA LEU A 113 -0.64 2.63 -0.86
C LEU A 113 0.40 1.61 -1.28
N ILE A 114 1.32 1.98 -2.17
CA ILE A 114 2.40 1.09 -2.60
C ILE A 114 3.33 0.78 -1.43
N ILE A 115 3.69 1.77 -0.61
CA ILE A 115 4.49 1.53 0.61
C ILE A 115 3.77 0.53 1.52
N ALA A 116 2.46 0.68 1.73
CA ALA A 116 1.68 -0.21 2.58
C ALA A 116 1.67 -1.65 2.03
N VAL A 117 1.43 -1.81 0.72
CA VAL A 117 1.44 -3.12 0.05
C VAL A 117 2.82 -3.75 0.10
N LEU A 118 3.88 -2.98 -0.13
CA LEU A 118 5.25 -3.45 -0.18
C LEU A 118 5.76 -3.88 1.21
N THR A 119 5.44 -3.10 2.24
CA THR A 119 5.74 -3.41 3.64
C THR A 119 5.02 -4.68 4.07
N SER A 120 3.74 -4.77 3.74
CA SER A 120 2.97 -5.99 4.00
C SER A 120 3.62 -7.17 3.26
N ALA A 121 3.83 -7.07 1.94
CA ALA A 121 4.36 -8.17 1.13
C ALA A 121 5.76 -8.64 1.55
N SER A 122 6.63 -7.75 2.03
CA SER A 122 7.97 -8.11 2.53
C SER A 122 7.96 -8.84 3.89
N SER A 123 6.85 -8.79 4.62
CA SER A 123 6.69 -9.53 5.87
C SER A 123 6.29 -11.01 5.67
N LEU A 124 5.96 -11.42 4.45
CA LEU A 124 5.55 -12.80 4.13
C LEU A 124 6.78 -13.73 4.04
N PRO A 125 6.80 -14.85 4.79
CA PRO A 125 7.92 -15.78 4.77
C PRO A 125 8.04 -16.70 3.53
N ALA A 126 7.25 -16.54 2.45
CA ALA A 126 7.08 -17.65 1.49
C ALA A 126 6.83 -17.32 -0.01
N TYR A 127 7.44 -16.27 -0.61
CA TYR A 127 7.49 -16.16 -2.09
C TYR A 127 8.85 -15.67 -2.60
N PRO A 128 9.80 -16.58 -2.89
CA PRO A 128 11.14 -16.23 -3.38
C PRO A 128 11.17 -15.28 -4.60
N PRO A 129 10.28 -15.41 -5.62
CA PRO A 129 10.29 -14.50 -6.77
C PRO A 129 9.87 -13.07 -6.43
N LEU A 130 8.97 -12.90 -5.45
CA LEU A 130 8.50 -11.59 -4.99
C LEU A 130 9.58 -10.88 -4.18
N ILE A 131 10.22 -11.61 -3.25
CA ILE A 131 11.27 -11.05 -2.39
C ILE A 131 12.49 -10.66 -3.23
N GLN A 132 12.88 -11.50 -4.20
CA GLN A 132 13.94 -11.16 -5.17
C GLN A 132 13.58 -9.91 -6.01
N GLY A 133 12.31 -9.78 -6.42
CA GLY A 133 11.82 -8.62 -7.16
C GLY A 133 11.90 -7.31 -6.35
N ILE A 134 11.56 -7.37 -5.07
CA ILE A 134 11.62 -6.25 -4.11
C ILE A 134 13.09 -5.88 -3.82
N ASP A 135 13.95 -6.86 -3.53
CA ASP A 135 15.34 -6.62 -3.15
C ASP A 135 16.19 -6.04 -4.28
N GLN A 136 15.93 -6.46 -5.53
CA GLN A 136 16.58 -5.92 -6.72
C GLN A 136 16.00 -4.57 -7.18
N SER A 137 14.88 -4.13 -6.60
CA SER A 137 14.21 -2.87 -6.96
C SER A 137 14.78 -1.70 -6.16
N TYR A 138 15.33 -0.72 -6.88
CA TYR A 138 15.83 0.51 -6.27
C TYR A 138 14.69 1.32 -5.63
N PHE A 139 13.56 1.44 -6.34
CA PHE A 139 12.40 2.17 -5.82
C PHE A 139 11.77 1.50 -4.60
N ALA A 140 11.71 0.17 -4.58
CA ALA A 140 11.20 -0.56 -3.43
C ALA A 140 12.02 -0.26 -2.17
N ARG A 141 13.35 -0.30 -2.26
CA ARG A 141 14.25 0.03 -1.13
C ARG A 141 14.09 1.46 -0.65
N GLU A 142 14.05 2.42 -1.56
CA GLU A 142 13.86 3.84 -1.20
C GLU A 142 12.50 4.08 -0.54
N LEU A 143 11.43 3.47 -1.06
CA LEU A 143 10.08 3.57 -0.50
C LEU A 143 9.96 2.90 0.88
N LEU A 144 10.64 1.78 1.10
CA LEU A 144 10.74 1.14 2.43
C LEU A 144 11.53 2.01 3.42
N GLY A 145 12.50 2.82 2.97
CA GLY A 145 13.17 3.80 3.83
C GLY A 145 12.21 4.87 4.38
N VAL A 146 11.16 5.21 3.62
CA VAL A 146 10.13 6.18 4.02
C VAL A 146 9.13 5.57 5.01
N TYR A 147 8.97 4.24 5.04
CA TYR A 147 8.08 3.53 5.97
C TYR A 147 8.34 3.87 7.44
N ARG A 148 9.60 4.12 7.81
CA ARG A 148 10.00 4.51 9.18
C ARG A 148 9.29 5.77 9.69
N PHE A 149 8.72 6.59 8.80
CA PHE A 149 7.94 7.77 9.18
C PHE A 149 6.44 7.49 9.38
N ILE A 150 5.94 6.32 8.98
CA ILE A 150 4.50 5.95 8.95
C ILE A 150 4.20 4.76 9.89
N GLU A 151 5.20 4.24 10.59
CA GLU A 151 5.18 3.06 11.46
C GLU A 151 4.04 3.06 12.50
N ILE A 152 3.54 4.23 12.91
CA ILE A 152 2.49 4.42 13.92
C ILE A 152 1.17 3.69 13.59
N GLY A 153 0.91 3.37 12.31
CA GLY A 153 -0.35 2.77 11.87
C GLY A 153 -0.32 1.26 11.58
N PHE A 154 0.85 0.64 11.53
CA PHE A 154 0.99 -0.76 11.10
C PHE A 154 1.01 -1.73 12.29
N PRO A 155 0.47 -2.95 12.14
CA PRO A 155 0.67 -4.04 13.09
C PRO A 155 2.15 -4.25 13.41
N THR A 156 2.45 -4.52 14.69
CA THR A 156 3.82 -4.75 15.17
C THR A 156 4.50 -5.93 14.46
N GLU A 157 3.71 -6.85 13.90
CA GLU A 157 4.17 -8.02 13.15
C GLU A 157 4.77 -7.64 11.78
N PHE A 158 4.41 -6.47 11.25
CA PHE A 158 4.94 -5.91 10.00
C PHE A 158 6.03 -4.85 10.25
N GLU A 159 6.44 -4.65 11.52
CA GLU A 159 7.54 -3.76 11.86
C GLU A 159 8.87 -4.27 11.28
N ASP A 160 9.71 -3.29 10.93
CA ASP A 160 11.04 -3.45 10.35
C ASP A 160 11.14 -4.38 9.11
N PRO A 161 10.40 -4.07 8.02
CA PRO A 161 10.46 -4.85 6.78
C PRO A 161 11.87 -4.89 6.17
N LEU A 162 12.70 -3.87 6.41
CA LEU A 162 14.06 -3.83 5.89
C LEU A 162 14.95 -4.86 6.59
N SER A 163 14.88 -5.00 7.91
CA SER A 163 15.61 -6.06 8.63
C SER A 163 15.24 -7.44 8.12
N LYS A 164 13.95 -7.73 7.95
CA LYS A 164 13.46 -9.02 7.44
C LYS A 164 13.95 -9.33 6.02
N LEU A 165 14.02 -8.31 5.16
CA LEU A 165 14.60 -8.46 3.82
C LEU A 165 16.11 -8.73 3.85
N LEU A 166 16.84 -8.12 4.78
CA LEU A 166 18.28 -8.36 4.96
C LEU A 166 18.55 -9.75 5.52
N ASP A 167 17.74 -10.21 6.48
CA ASP A 167 17.81 -11.57 7.04
C ASP A 167 17.49 -12.63 5.97
N TRP A 168 16.45 -12.42 5.16
CA TRP A 168 16.15 -13.29 4.02
C TRP A 168 17.31 -13.36 3.02
N ARG A 169 17.94 -12.23 2.70
CA ARG A 169 19.08 -12.20 1.77
C ARG A 169 20.25 -13.02 2.32
N ALA A 170 20.56 -12.86 3.61
CA ALA A 170 21.61 -13.62 4.27
C ALA A 170 21.33 -15.13 4.24
N ASP A 171 20.07 -15.54 4.41
CA ASP A 171 19.68 -16.95 4.35
C ASP A 171 19.75 -17.51 2.91
N TYR A 172 19.21 -16.77 1.93
CA TYR A 172 19.27 -17.16 0.51
C TYR A 172 20.71 -17.33 0.01
N ASP A 173 21.60 -16.39 0.36
CA ASP A 173 23.02 -16.48 -0.01
C ASP A 173 23.68 -17.72 0.64
N ASN A 174 23.35 -18.06 1.88
CA ASN A 174 23.86 -19.26 2.54
C ASN A 174 23.39 -20.58 1.88
N PHE A 175 22.17 -20.61 1.32
CA PHE A 175 21.66 -21.78 0.60
C PHE A 175 22.28 -21.96 -0.80
N ASN A 176 22.72 -20.87 -1.44
CA ASN A 176 23.20 -20.88 -2.82
C ASN A 176 24.74 -20.93 -2.93
N ILE A 177 25.46 -21.05 -1.81
CA ILE A 177 26.94 -21.19 -1.73
C ILE A 177 27.38 -22.67 -1.54
N LYS A 178 26.46 -23.64 -1.59
CA LYS A 178 26.78 -25.09 -1.65
C LYS A 178 26.54 -25.66 -3.04
#